data_AF-A0A920TRV7-F1
#
_entry.id   AF-A0A920TRV7-F1
#
_cell.length_a   1.000
_cell.length_b   1.000
_cell.length_c   1.000
_cell.angle_alpha   90.00
_cell.angle_beta   90.00
_cell.angle_gamma   90.00
#
_symmetry.space_group_name_H-M   'P 1'
#
loop_
_entity.id
_entity.type
_entity.pdbx_description
1 polymer ?
#
loop_
_entity_poly.entity_id
_entity_poly.type
_entity_poly.pdbx_seq_one_letter_code
_entity_poly.pdbx_strand_id
1 'polypeptide(L)'
;MHNHEVRWPYVFVSGYLDGLQIFNLQDPANPATVGYYDTYIGAPSTDRPAMFNGAFGVDVRNEDGLILISDMSTGFWTFSMDGFQGWNGEQWGYPNISSAQDWDRPVVTRPISALLANAKLPSRET
;
A
#
# COMPACT_ATOMS: atom_id res chain seq x y z
N MET A 1 0.22 -7.56 10.09
CA MET A 1 -0.36 -6.83 8.94
C MET A 1 -1.82 -6.46 9.25
N HIS A 2 -2.21 -5.21 9.10
CA HIS A 2 -3.59 -4.72 9.29
C HIS A 2 -4.14 -4.07 8.00
N ASN A 3 -3.54 -2.97 7.54
CA ASN A 3 -3.86 -2.32 6.26
C ASN A 3 -2.70 -2.44 5.26
N HIS A 4 -3.03 -2.40 3.97
CA HIS A 4 -2.07 -2.28 2.88
C HIS A 4 -2.55 -1.29 1.81
N GLU A 5 -1.61 -0.59 1.19
CA GLU A 5 -1.85 0.24 0.02
C GLU A 5 -0.95 -0.18 -1.13
N VAL A 6 -1.48 -0.09 -2.36
CA VAL A 6 -0.74 -0.43 -3.58
C VAL A 6 -0.49 0.85 -4.37
N ARG A 7 0.76 1.08 -4.73
CA ARG A 7 1.20 2.05 -5.75
C ARG A 7 2.16 1.32 -6.66
N TRP A 8 1.60 0.58 -7.62
CA TRP A 8 2.34 -0.41 -8.39
C TRP A 8 3.67 0.15 -8.92
N PRO A 9 4.81 -0.56 -8.71
CA PRO A 9 4.92 -1.95 -8.24
C PRO A 9 5.05 -2.12 -6.71
N TYR A 10 4.86 -1.07 -5.92
CA TYR A 10 5.06 -1.12 -4.47
C TYR A 10 3.78 -1.43 -3.69
N VAL A 11 3.95 -2.19 -2.61
CA VAL A 11 2.93 -2.43 -1.59
C VAL A 11 3.45 -1.95 -0.24
N PHE A 12 2.71 -1.04 0.37
CA PHE A 12 3.00 -0.44 1.67
C PHE A 12 2.07 -1.07 2.69
N VAL A 13 2.61 -1.58 3.79
CA VAL A 13 1.84 -2.36 4.76
C VAL A 13 2.07 -1.83 6.16
N SER A 14 0.99 -1.71 6.92
CA SER A 14 1.00 -1.50 8.36
C SER A 14 1.02 -2.86 9.07
N GLY A 15 2.12 -3.13 9.76
CA GLY A 15 2.55 -4.45 10.21
C GLY A 15 2.29 -4.75 11.69
N TYR A 16 1.44 -4.00 12.40
CA TYR A 16 1.38 -4.06 13.86
C TYR A 16 2.79 -3.88 14.46
N LEU A 17 3.28 -4.89 15.19
CA LEU A 17 4.61 -4.88 15.81
C LEU A 17 5.74 -4.76 14.79
N ASP A 18 5.52 -5.15 13.53
CA ASP A 18 6.52 -5.04 12.47
C ASP A 18 6.60 -3.62 11.86
N GLY A 19 5.72 -2.70 12.29
CA GLY A 19 5.69 -1.31 11.83
C GLY A 19 5.40 -1.17 10.33
N LEU A 20 6.15 -0.32 9.63
CA LEU A 20 6.06 -0.15 8.18
C LEU A 20 6.82 -1.26 7.46
N GLN A 21 6.17 -1.89 6.49
CA GLN A 21 6.81 -2.83 5.56
C GLN A 21 6.51 -2.41 4.12
N ILE A 22 7.53 -2.39 3.25
CA ILE A 22 7.40 -2.01 1.84
C ILE A 22 7.96 -3.13 0.97
N PHE A 23 7.11 -3.65 0.10
CA PHE A 23 7.45 -4.72 -0.84
C PHE A 23 7.42 -4.19 -2.27
N ASN A 24 8.38 -4.62 -3.08
CA ASN A 24 8.35 -4.48 -4.53
C ASN A 24 7.82 -5.79 -5.13
N LEU A 25 6.72 -5.69 -5.89
CA LEU A 25 6.03 -6.79 -6.55
C LEU A 25 6.21 -6.80 -8.07
N GLN A 26 7.26 -6.15 -8.60
CA GLN A 26 7.56 -6.13 -10.03
C GLN A 26 7.66 -7.55 -10.63
N ASP A 27 8.23 -8.49 -9.88
CA ASP A 27 8.13 -9.93 -10.15
C ASP A 27 7.24 -10.58 -9.06
N PRO A 28 5.97 -10.89 -9.36
CA PRO A 28 5.05 -11.48 -8.39
C PRO A 28 5.46 -12.87 -7.90
N ALA A 29 6.31 -13.59 -8.65
CA ALA A 29 6.82 -14.89 -8.20
C ALA A 29 7.96 -14.74 -7.19
N ASN A 30 8.64 -13.59 -7.18
CA ASN A 30 9.79 -13.29 -6.33
C ASN A 30 9.68 -11.89 -5.71
N PRO A 31 8.73 -11.66 -4.79
CA PRO A 31 8.57 -10.37 -4.13
C PRO A 31 9.79 -10.01 -3.27
N ALA A 32 10.17 -8.74 -3.26
CA ALA A 32 11.33 -8.26 -2.50
C ALA A 32 10.94 -7.17 -1.48
N THR A 33 11.37 -7.32 -0.23
CA THR A 33 11.28 -6.22 0.75
C THR A 33 12.30 -5.15 0.38
N VAL A 34 11.84 -3.93 0.11
CA VAL A 34 12.69 -2.80 -0.31
C VAL A 34 12.80 -1.71 0.74
N GLY A 35 11.96 -1.76 1.77
CA GLY A 35 12.03 -0.86 2.91
C GLY A 35 11.23 -1.40 4.08
N TYR A 36 11.67 -1.09 5.28
CA TYR A 36 10.94 -1.36 6.50
C TYR A 36 11.34 -0.37 7.59
N TYR A 37 10.46 -0.15 8.55
CA TYR A 37 10.77 0.60 9.76
C TYR A 37 9.91 0.10 10.91
N ASP A 38 10.55 -0.31 12.00
CA ASP A 38 9.86 -0.67 13.23
C ASP A 38 9.36 0.59 13.95
N THR A 39 8.05 0.84 13.86
CA THR A 39 7.41 1.99 14.53
C THR A 39 7.07 1.70 15.99
N TYR A 40 7.28 0.47 16.47
CA TYR A 40 6.86 0.04 17.78
C TYR A 40 8.05 -0.01 18.76
N ILE A 41 8.12 0.97 19.65
CA ILE A 41 9.24 1.11 20.62
C ILE A 41 8.87 0.73 22.06
N GLY A 42 7.69 0.15 22.29
CA GLY A 42 7.06 0.04 23.61
C GLY A 42 6.96 -1.36 24.20
N ALA A 43 6.40 -1.43 25.41
CA ALA A 43 5.88 -2.68 25.99
C ALA A 43 4.46 -2.94 25.47
N PRO A 44 4.08 -4.21 25.15
CA PRO A 44 2.80 -4.47 24.51
C PRO A 44 1.65 -4.01 25.42
N SER A 45 0.59 -3.45 24.84
CA SER A 45 -0.60 -3.12 25.63
C SER A 45 -1.04 -4.33 26.45
N THR A 46 -1.33 -4.12 27.72
CA THR A 46 -1.93 -5.16 28.57
C THR A 46 -3.44 -5.31 28.32
N ASP A 47 -4.05 -4.31 27.70
CA ASP A 47 -5.51 -4.21 27.55
C ASP A 47 -6.02 -4.90 26.28
N ARG A 48 -5.11 -5.35 25.42
CA ARG A 48 -5.38 -5.99 24.13
C ARG A 48 -4.38 -7.11 23.89
N PRO A 49 -4.69 -8.08 23.02
CA PRO A 49 -3.73 -9.10 22.63
C PRO A 49 -2.44 -8.45 22.09
N ALA A 50 -1.29 -8.80 22.68
CA ALA A 50 -0.01 -8.11 22.46
C ALA A 50 0.39 -7.96 20.98
N MET A 51 0.01 -8.93 20.15
CA MET A 51 0.26 -8.97 18.71
C MET A 51 -0.46 -7.87 17.90
N PHE A 52 -1.46 -7.20 18.49
CA PHE A 52 -2.21 -6.12 17.85
C PHE A 52 -1.70 -4.74 18.26
N ASN A 53 -0.49 -4.61 18.81
CA ASN A 53 0.12 -3.30 19.07
C ASN A 53 0.89 -2.79 17.84
N GLY A 54 1.21 -1.51 17.81
CA GLY A 54 2.00 -0.92 16.73
C GLY A 54 1.16 -0.37 15.57
N ALA A 55 1.71 -0.46 14.35
CA ALA A 55 1.14 0.13 13.13
C ALA A 55 -0.21 -0.48 12.74
N PHE A 56 -1.26 0.34 12.73
CA PHE A 56 -2.63 -0.04 12.39
C PHE A 56 -3.07 0.46 11.01
N GLY A 57 -2.64 1.69 10.66
CA GLY A 57 -3.02 2.34 9.42
C GLY A 57 -1.80 2.67 8.57
N VAL A 58 -1.99 2.65 7.26
CA VAL A 58 -1.05 3.14 6.24
C VAL A 58 -1.82 3.95 5.22
N ASP A 59 -1.25 5.07 4.77
CA ASP A 59 -1.73 5.88 3.65
C ASP A 59 -0.54 6.38 2.82
N VAL A 60 -0.71 6.48 1.50
CA VAL A 60 0.35 6.91 0.58
C VAL A 60 -0.13 8.04 -0.31
N ARG A 61 0.46 9.22 -0.14
CA ARG A 61 0.08 10.39 -0.93
C ARG A 61 0.69 10.33 -2.33
N ASN A 62 -0.14 10.54 -3.34
CA ASN A 62 0.25 10.41 -4.74
C ASN A 62 1.11 11.57 -5.27
N GLU A 63 0.91 12.78 -4.73
CA GLU A 63 1.56 13.99 -5.24
C GLU A 63 3.08 13.99 -5.02
N ASP A 64 3.54 13.47 -3.89
CA ASP A 64 4.96 13.51 -3.49
C ASP A 64 5.49 12.19 -2.92
N GLY A 65 4.65 11.16 -2.83
CA GLY A 65 5.05 9.85 -2.32
C GLY A 65 5.19 9.81 -0.80
N LEU A 66 4.65 10.78 -0.06
CA LEU A 66 4.67 10.77 1.40
C LEU A 66 3.91 9.54 1.93
N ILE A 67 4.59 8.76 2.76
CA ILE A 67 4.03 7.55 3.40
C ILE A 67 3.67 7.90 4.83
N LEU A 68 2.43 7.61 5.22
CA LEU A 68 1.90 7.89 6.55
C LEU A 68 1.65 6.57 7.27
N ILE A 69 2.06 6.48 8.53
CA ILE A 69 1.74 5.35 9.40
C ILE A 69 1.08 5.86 10.67
N SER A 70 -0.08 5.26 10.97
CA SER A 70 -0.76 5.44 12.24
C SER A 70 -0.47 4.23 13.13
N ASP A 71 0.33 4.45 14.16
CA ASP A 71 0.72 3.49 15.17
C ASP A 71 -0.09 3.72 16.46
N MET A 72 -0.70 2.68 16.99
CA MET A 72 -1.54 2.77 18.19
C MET A 72 -0.74 3.03 19.48
N SER A 73 0.56 2.79 19.46
CA SER A 73 1.45 2.89 20.60
C SER A 73 2.33 4.12 20.53
N THR A 74 2.78 4.51 19.33
CA THR A 74 3.76 5.58 19.13
C THR A 74 3.21 6.77 18.35
N GLY A 75 1.96 6.70 17.90
CA GLY A 75 1.25 7.80 17.26
C GLY A 75 1.47 7.86 15.76
N PHE A 76 1.86 9.02 15.26
CA PHE A 76 1.90 9.30 13.82
C PHE A 76 3.33 9.38 13.29
N TRP A 77 3.60 8.67 12.19
CA TRP A 77 4.88 8.65 11.52
C TRP A 77 4.74 9.04 10.05
N THR A 78 5.75 9.72 9.53
CA THR A 78 5.88 10.04 8.11
C THR A 78 7.21 9.55 7.57
N PHE A 79 7.19 9.03 6.35
CA PHE A 79 8.38 8.53 5.67
C PHE A 79 8.42 9.02 4.22
N SER A 80 9.64 9.22 3.72
CA SER A 80 9.95 9.34 2.31
C SER A 80 10.81 8.15 1.90
N MET A 81 10.51 7.55 0.75
CA MET A 81 11.31 6.45 0.20
C MET A 81 12.15 6.97 -0.97
N ASP A 82 13.46 6.71 -0.93
CA ASP A 82 14.36 7.05 -2.02
C ASP A 82 13.89 6.42 -3.33
N GLY A 83 13.84 7.22 -4.40
CA GLY A 83 13.35 6.77 -5.71
C GLY A 83 11.82 6.66 -5.83
N PHE A 84 11.05 7.08 -4.82
CA PHE A 84 9.59 7.17 -4.87
C PHE A 84 9.15 8.58 -4.48
N GLN A 85 8.81 9.39 -5.48
CA GLN A 85 8.51 10.83 -5.34
C GLN A 85 7.06 11.16 -5.70
N GLY A 86 6.19 10.15 -5.69
CA GLY A 86 4.81 10.26 -6.13
C GLY A 86 4.40 9.08 -7.00
N TRP A 87 3.10 8.96 -7.24
CA TRP A 87 2.52 7.91 -8.05
C TRP A 87 1.20 8.36 -8.65
N ASN A 88 1.04 8.22 -9.97
CA ASN A 88 -0.21 8.53 -10.67
C ASN A 88 -0.73 7.36 -11.51
N GLY A 89 -0.05 6.22 -11.49
CA GLY A 89 -0.39 5.01 -12.24
C GLY A 89 -0.14 5.06 -13.75
N GLU A 90 0.20 6.21 -14.32
CA GLU A 90 0.26 6.41 -15.77
C GLU A 90 1.28 5.51 -16.46
N GLN A 91 2.47 5.38 -15.89
CA GLN A 91 3.54 4.49 -16.36
C GLN A 91 3.09 3.02 -16.52
N TRP A 92 2.05 2.63 -15.78
CA TRP A 92 1.54 1.26 -15.72
C TRP A 92 0.15 1.10 -16.33
N GLY A 93 -0.41 2.15 -16.94
CA GLY A 93 -1.78 2.16 -17.45
C GLY A 93 -2.85 2.11 -16.34
N TYR A 94 -2.47 2.31 -15.07
CA TYR A 94 -3.40 2.36 -13.95
C TYR A 94 -3.98 3.76 -13.76
N PRO A 95 -5.21 3.88 -13.21
CA PRO A 95 -5.76 5.17 -12.81
C PRO A 95 -5.00 5.74 -11.60
N ASN A 96 -5.03 7.07 -11.48
CA ASN A 96 -4.54 7.76 -10.29
C ASN A 96 -5.51 7.49 -9.12
N ILE A 97 -5.10 6.66 -8.15
CA ILE A 97 -5.90 6.24 -6.98
C ILE A 97 -5.48 7.00 -5.72
N SER A 98 -5.53 8.34 -5.77
CA SER A 98 -5.21 9.17 -4.62
C SER A 98 -6.26 9.02 -3.52
N SER A 99 -5.81 8.82 -2.28
CA SER A 99 -6.67 8.92 -1.09
C SER A 99 -7.07 10.37 -0.78
N ALA A 100 -6.24 11.33 -1.17
CA ALA A 100 -6.53 12.75 -1.08
C ALA A 100 -7.44 13.18 -2.24
N GLN A 101 -8.54 13.84 -1.89
CA GLN A 101 -9.49 14.42 -2.84
C GLN A 101 -8.85 15.60 -3.59
N ASP A 102 -8.91 15.56 -4.92
CA ASP A 102 -8.34 16.57 -5.81
C ASP A 102 -9.49 17.31 -6.54
N TRP A 103 -10.01 18.37 -5.92
CA TRP A 103 -11.12 19.17 -6.46
C TRP A 103 -10.68 20.14 -7.56
N ASP A 104 -9.39 20.45 -7.61
CA ASP A 104 -8.83 21.47 -8.50
C ASP A 104 -8.49 20.90 -9.87
N ARG A 105 -8.38 19.57 -10.00
CA ARG A 105 -8.16 18.90 -11.28
C ARG A 105 -9.47 18.36 -11.88
N PRO A 106 -9.64 18.47 -13.21
CA PRO A 106 -10.81 17.91 -13.88
C PRO A 106 -10.82 16.39 -13.76
N VAL A 107 -12.02 15.82 -13.64
CA VAL A 107 -12.21 14.36 -13.57
C VAL A 107 -11.67 13.71 -14.85
N VAL A 108 -10.65 12.86 -14.71
CA VAL A 108 -10.12 12.07 -15.82
C VAL A 108 -10.99 10.83 -16.00
N THR A 109 -11.87 10.84 -17.00
CA THR A 109 -12.66 9.67 -17.39
C THR A 109 -11.82 8.75 -18.28
N ARG A 110 -11.44 7.57 -17.77
CA ARG A 110 -10.84 6.51 -18.59
C ARG A 110 -11.93 5.51 -18.98
N PRO A 111 -12.06 5.12 -20.26
CA PRO A 111 -12.97 4.03 -20.62
C PRO A 111 -12.54 2.76 -19.87
N ILE A 112 -13.51 2.04 -19.30
CA ILE A 112 -13.26 0.72 -18.73
C ILE A 112 -12.97 -0.21 -19.90
N SER A 113 -11.71 -0.31 -20.31
CA SER A 113 -11.26 -1.39 -21.18
C SER A 113 -11.14 -2.63 -20.30
N ALA A 114 -12.17 -3.47 -20.31
CA ALA A 114 -12.01 -4.86 -19.90
C ALA A 114 -10.94 -5.47 -20.83
N LEU A 115 -9.72 -5.62 -20.33
CA LEU A 115 -8.79 -6.58 -20.94
C LEU A 115 -9.50 -7.93 -20.82
N LEU A 116 -10.01 -8.41 -21.95
CA LEU A 116 -10.61 -9.73 -22.11
C LEU A 116 -9.64 -10.76 -21.52
N ALA A 117 -9.97 -11.24 -20.32
CA ALA A 117 -9.44 -12.49 -19.82
C ALA A 117 -9.98 -13.60 -20.72
N ASN A 118 -9.28 -13.88 -21.82
CA ASN A 118 -9.43 -15.11 -22.60
C ASN A 118 -8.85 -16.31 -21.82
N ALA A 119 -9.23 -16.47 -20.55
CA ALA A 119 -9.03 -17.70 -19.83
C ALA A 119 -10.23 -18.61 -20.16
N LYS A 120 -10.09 -19.38 -21.23
CA LYS A 120 -11.01 -20.46 -21.59
C LYS A 120 -10.97 -21.50 -20.46
N LEU A 121 -11.97 -21.47 -19.57
CA LEU A 121 -12.16 -22.51 -18.57
C LEU A 121 -12.38 -23.85 -19.31
N PRO A 122 -11.68 -24.94 -18.95
CA PRO A 122 -11.92 -26.23 -19.58
C PRO A 122 -13.33 -26.71 -19.23
N SER A 123 -14.09 -27.11 -20.25
CA SER A 123 -15.39 -27.75 -20.08
C SER A 123 -15.21 -29.05 -19.31
N ARG A 124 -15.95 -29.18 -18.21
CA ARG A 124 -16.04 -30.41 -17.43
C ARG A 124 -16.89 -31.40 -18.22
N GLU A 125 -16.26 -32.38 -18.85
CA GLU A 125 -16.96 -33.55 -19.40
C GLU A 125 -17.50 -34.38 -18.23
N THR A 126 -18.78 -34.73 -18.30
CA THR A 126 -19.46 -35.74 -17.48
C THR A 126 -19.58 -37.03 -18.25
#